data_AF-Q5DZT2-F1
#
_entry.id   AF-Q5DZT2-F1
#
_cell.length_a   1.000
_cell.length_b   1.000
_cell.length_c   1.000
_cell.angle_alpha   90.00
_cell.angle_beta   90.00
_cell.angle_gamma   90.00
#
_symmetry.space_group_name_H-M   'P 1'
#
loop_
_entity.id
_entity.type
_entity.pdbx_description
1 polymer ?
#
loop_
_entity_poly.entity_id
_entity_poly.type
_entity_poly.pdbx_seq_one_letter_code
_entity_poly.pdbx_strand_id
1 'polypeptide(L)'
;MLMALNTHNFDHKKAYGYDNIVMDADYSQVDRANIENLNNITAMVRFSYTENRQITIEKFENITVIESITTKDFDFKDAAKGVLFLGERISIEIVNKDSAAILYPKAFNKLGHFNQFTLKLT
;
A
#
# COMPACT_ATOMS: atom_id res chain seq x y z
N MET A 1 -6.85 7.30 6.23
CA MET A 1 -7.68 6.25 5.57
C MET A 1 -6.89 4.95 5.53
N LEU A 2 -7.53 3.80 5.37
CA LEU A 2 -6.85 2.49 5.38
C LEU A 2 -7.25 1.70 4.16
N MET A 3 -6.29 1.00 3.56
CA MET A 3 -6.53 0.08 2.46
C MET A 3 -6.06 -1.32 2.81
N ALA A 4 -6.98 -2.28 2.73
CA ALA A 4 -6.70 -3.69 2.84
C ALA A 4 -6.32 -4.23 1.46
N LEU A 5 -5.02 -4.32 1.19
CA LEU A 5 -4.50 -5.01 0.02
C LEU A 5 -3.60 -6.15 0.45
N ASN A 6 -3.34 -7.06 -0.47
CA ASN A 6 -2.24 -8.00 -0.33
C ASN A 6 -1.35 -7.86 -1.57
N THR A 7 -0.27 -7.09 -1.43
CA THR A 7 0.81 -7.01 -2.43
C THR A 7 2.04 -7.78 -1.97
N HIS A 8 1.91 -8.68 -0.99
CA HIS A 8 3.06 -9.39 -0.46
C HIS A 8 3.76 -10.15 -1.60
N ASN A 9 5.05 -9.88 -1.78
CA ASN A 9 5.90 -10.40 -2.87
C ASN A 9 5.45 -10.05 -4.30
N PHE A 10 4.55 -9.09 -4.47
CA PHE A 10 4.22 -8.60 -5.80
C PHE A 10 5.33 -7.67 -6.31
N ASP A 11 5.89 -7.99 -7.48
CA ASP A 11 6.98 -7.25 -8.09
C ASP A 11 6.43 -6.17 -9.03
N HIS A 12 6.13 -5.00 -8.47
CA HIS A 12 5.60 -3.85 -9.23
C HIS A 12 6.55 -3.39 -10.34
N LYS A 13 7.88 -3.48 -10.14
CA LYS A 13 8.85 -3.12 -11.18
C LYS A 13 8.71 -4.05 -12.37
N LYS A 14 8.60 -5.36 -12.14
CA LYS A 14 8.38 -6.33 -13.21
C LYS A 14 7.02 -6.15 -13.89
N ALA A 15 5.98 -5.82 -13.12
CA ALA A 15 4.63 -5.66 -13.62
C ALA A 15 4.45 -4.42 -14.53
N TYR A 16 5.11 -3.31 -14.19
CA TYR A 16 4.83 -2.01 -14.79
C TYR A 16 6.07 -1.27 -15.31
N GLY A 17 7.28 -1.70 -14.96
CA GLY A 17 8.54 -1.08 -15.39
C GLY A 17 9.01 0.11 -14.56
N TYR A 18 8.32 0.45 -13.47
CA TYR A 18 8.64 1.60 -12.61
C TYR A 18 9.14 1.17 -11.23
N ASP A 19 10.20 1.82 -10.76
CA ASP A 19 10.84 1.54 -9.46
C ASP A 19 10.15 2.22 -8.27
N ASN A 20 9.36 3.26 -8.54
CA ASN A 20 8.74 4.09 -7.52
C ASN A 20 7.25 3.76 -7.30
N ILE A 21 6.76 2.62 -7.79
CA ILE A 21 5.40 2.19 -7.49
C ILE A 21 5.32 1.72 -6.04
N VAL A 22 4.42 2.35 -5.30
CA VAL A 22 4.09 2.01 -3.91
C VAL A 22 3.07 0.88 -3.88
N MET A 23 2.03 1.01 -4.71
CA MET A 23 1.01 -0.02 -4.92
C MET A 23 0.24 0.22 -6.23
N ASP A 24 -0.36 -0.85 -6.72
CA ASP A 24 -1.48 -0.82 -7.65
C ASP A 24 -2.76 -1.21 -6.89
N ALA A 25 -3.88 -0.61 -7.23
CA ALA A 25 -5.17 -0.95 -6.66
C ALA A 25 -6.26 -0.89 -7.72
N ASP A 26 -7.10 -1.91 -7.82
CA ASP A 26 -8.32 -1.83 -8.62
C ASP A 26 -9.33 -0.87 -7.98
N TYR A 27 -10.30 -0.37 -8.75
CA TYR A 27 -11.27 0.57 -8.22
C TYR A 27 -12.16 -0.03 -7.11
N SER A 28 -12.38 -1.35 -7.08
CA SER A 28 -13.13 -1.98 -5.99
C SER A 28 -12.41 -1.89 -4.64
N GLN A 29 -11.07 -1.87 -4.66
CA GLN A 29 -10.24 -1.67 -3.47
C GLN A 29 -10.26 -0.20 -3.03
N VAL A 30 -10.21 0.73 -3.98
CA VAL A 30 -10.35 2.17 -3.73
C VAL A 30 -11.70 2.50 -3.10
N ASP A 31 -12.78 1.97 -3.68
CA ASP A 31 -14.16 2.19 -3.21
C ASP A 31 -14.34 1.65 -1.78
N ARG A 32 -13.79 0.45 -1.49
CA ARG A 32 -13.81 -0.13 -0.13
C ARG A 32 -13.03 0.69 0.89
N ALA A 33 -11.98 1.38 0.46
CA ALA A 33 -11.23 2.31 1.31
C ALA A 33 -11.96 3.64 1.52
N ASN A 34 -13.04 3.90 0.76
CA ASN A 34 -13.85 5.13 0.77
C ASN A 34 -13.02 6.40 0.46
N ILE A 35 -12.10 6.31 -0.52
CA ILE A 35 -11.27 7.44 -0.93
C ILE A 35 -12.06 8.30 -1.92
N GLU A 36 -12.56 9.45 -1.47
CA GLU A 36 -13.32 10.37 -2.33
C GLU A 36 -12.45 11.10 -3.36
N ASN A 37 -11.23 11.47 -2.98
CA ASN A 37 -10.29 12.16 -3.85
C ASN A 37 -8.89 11.56 -3.73
N LEU A 38 -8.52 10.74 -4.71
CA LEU A 38 -7.23 10.07 -4.79
C LEU A 38 -6.06 11.05 -4.88
N ASN A 39 -6.25 12.19 -5.56
CA ASN A 39 -5.21 13.20 -5.77
C ASN A 39 -4.84 13.96 -4.48
N ASN A 40 -5.62 13.81 -3.41
CA ASN A 40 -5.28 14.37 -2.10
C ASN A 40 -4.33 13.47 -1.30
N ILE A 41 -4.08 12.23 -1.72
CA ILE A 41 -3.16 11.34 -1.02
C ILE A 41 -1.75 11.87 -1.23
N THR A 42 -1.12 12.32 -0.14
CA THR A 42 0.22 12.93 -0.16
C THR A 42 1.28 12.04 0.45
N ALA A 43 0.88 11.13 1.33
CA ALA A 43 1.77 10.17 1.96
C ALA A 43 1.08 8.83 2.19
N MET A 44 1.90 7.77 2.16
CA MET A 44 1.46 6.40 2.38
C MET A 44 2.41 5.69 3.34
N VAL A 45 1.87 4.82 4.17
CA VAL A 45 2.65 3.90 5.01
C VAL A 45 2.26 2.48 4.64
N ARG A 46 3.23 1.69 4.19
CA ARG A 46 3.07 0.26 3.86
C ARG A 46 3.54 -0.59 5.02
N PHE A 47 2.78 -1.62 5.32
CA PHE A 47 3.09 -2.64 6.31
C PHE A 47 3.28 -3.99 5.61
N SER A 48 4.29 -4.76 5.99
CA SER A 48 4.46 -6.13 5.51
C SER A 48 5.14 -7.01 6.56
N TYR A 49 4.95 -8.33 6.47
CA TYR A 49 5.66 -9.26 7.35
C TYR A 49 7.04 -9.57 6.79
N THR A 50 8.04 -9.64 7.68
CA THR A 50 9.33 -10.28 7.40
C THR A 50 9.20 -11.80 7.54
N GLU A 51 10.22 -12.54 7.08
CA GLU A 51 10.33 -13.99 7.28
C GLU A 51 10.23 -14.39 8.76
N ASN A 52 10.75 -13.55 9.65
CA ASN A 52 10.73 -13.75 11.11
C ASN A 52 9.45 -13.23 11.79
N ARG A 53 8.39 -12.95 11.02
CA ARG A 53 7.10 -12.43 11.52
C ARG A 53 7.19 -11.07 12.23
N GLN A 54 8.25 -10.31 11.99
CA GLN A 54 8.32 -8.89 12.34
C GLN A 54 7.55 -8.06 11.30
N ILE A 55 7.28 -6.81 11.62
CA ILE A 55 6.59 -5.87 10.72
C ILE A 55 7.62 -4.92 10.11
N THR A 56 7.74 -4.96 8.79
CA THR A 56 8.38 -3.90 8.02
C THR A 56 7.38 -2.76 7.84
N ILE A 57 7.79 -1.54 8.18
CA ILE A 57 7.04 -0.31 7.99
C ILE A 57 7.83 0.55 7.01
N GLU A 58 7.23 0.85 5.87
CA GLU A 58 7.81 1.74 4.85
C GLU A 58 6.97 2.99 4.73
N LYS A 59 7.61 4.16 4.74
CA LYS A 59 6.94 5.46 4.58
C LYS A 59 7.28 6.03 3.22
N PHE A 60 6.25 6.55 2.56
CA PHE A 60 6.32 7.14 1.23
C PHE A 60 5.71 8.54 1.25
N GLU A 61 6.36 9.47 0.57
CA GLU A 61 5.89 10.84 0.36
C GLU A 61 5.88 11.17 -1.13
N ASN A 62 5.43 12.40 -1.47
CA ASN A 62 5.31 12.89 -2.84
C ASN A 62 4.45 11.97 -3.71
N ILE A 63 3.35 11.46 -3.12
CA ILE A 63 2.50 10.48 -3.78
C ILE A 63 1.85 11.11 -5.01
N THR A 64 2.06 10.46 -6.15
CA THR A 64 1.40 10.74 -7.42
C THR A 64 0.47 9.59 -7.75
N VAL A 65 -0.77 9.88 -8.14
CA VAL A 65 -1.74 8.86 -8.54
C VAL A 65 -1.91 8.89 -10.05
N ILE A 66 -1.80 7.73 -10.70
CA ILE A 66 -2.18 7.55 -12.10
C ILE A 66 -3.47 6.74 -12.13
N GLU A 67 -4.54 7.38 -12.59
CA GLU A 67 -5.87 6.79 -12.65
C GLU A 67 -6.13 6.09 -14.00
N SER A 68 -7.16 5.24 -14.02
CA SER A 68 -7.66 4.56 -15.23
C SER A 68 -6.66 3.65 -15.93
N ILE A 69 -5.75 3.04 -15.16
CA ILE A 69 -4.78 2.06 -15.65
C ILE A 69 -5.36 0.65 -15.61
N THR A 70 -4.83 -0.25 -16.45
CA THR A 70 -5.07 -1.70 -16.31
C THR A 70 -4.09 -2.27 -15.29
N THR A 71 -4.60 -2.76 -14.16
CA THR A 71 -3.80 -3.42 -13.11
C THR A 71 -3.39 -4.82 -13.55
N LYS A 72 -2.47 -5.42 -12.78
CA LYS A 72 -1.88 -6.72 -13.06
C LYS A 72 -2.15 -7.70 -11.92
N ASP A 73 -2.39 -8.96 -12.24
CA ASP A 73 -2.42 -10.03 -11.24
C ASP A 73 -1.00 -10.50 -10.84
N PHE A 74 -0.90 -11.44 -9.91
CA PHE A 74 0.39 -12.01 -9.47
C PHE A 74 1.16 -12.77 -10.58
N ASP A 75 0.51 -13.11 -11.69
CA ASP A 75 1.14 -13.68 -12.90
C ASP A 75 1.54 -12.59 -13.91
N PHE A 76 1.38 -11.31 -13.58
CA PHE A 76 1.63 -10.14 -14.44
C PHE A 76 0.69 -10.02 -15.65
N LYS A 77 -0.49 -10.65 -15.58
CA LYS A 77 -1.54 -10.54 -16.61
C LYS A 77 -2.49 -9.41 -16.28
N ASP A 78 -3.12 -8.83 -17.30
CA ASP A 78 -4.14 -7.81 -17.11
C ASP A 78 -5.30 -8.34 -16.26
N ALA A 79 -5.68 -7.59 -15.22
CA ALA A 79 -6.68 -8.01 -14.26
C ALA A 79 -7.91 -7.10 -14.28
N ALA A 80 -7.78 -5.85 -13.82
CA ALA A 80 -8.89 -4.93 -13.65
C ALA A 80 -8.48 -3.49 -14.00
N LYS A 81 -9.46 -2.59 -14.09
CA LYS A 81 -9.17 -1.15 -14.13
C LYS A 81 -8.96 -0.63 -12.71
N GLY A 82 -8.00 0.27 -12.57
CA GLY A 82 -7.62 0.80 -11.27
C GLY A 82 -6.70 1.98 -11.36
N VAL A 83 -5.82 2.05 -10.37
CA VAL A 83 -4.93 3.17 -10.12
C VAL A 83 -3.54 2.67 -9.74
N LEU A 84 -2.51 3.45 -10.09
CA LEU A 84 -1.15 3.28 -9.56
C LEU A 84 -0.86 4.42 -8.59
N PHE A 85 -0.28 4.07 -7.46
CA PHE A 85 0.30 5.02 -6.51
C PHE A 85 1.81 4.97 -6.67
N LEU A 86 2.40 6.09 -7.05
CA LEU A 86 3.83 6.27 -7.18
C LEU A 86 4.32 7.20 -6.09
N GLY A 87 5.48 6.94 -5.52
CA GLY A 87 5.95 7.69 -4.37
C GLY A 87 7.43 7.47 -4.10
N GLU A 88 8.01 8.39 -3.35
CA GLU A 88 9.38 8.28 -2.89
C GLU A 88 9.42 7.62 -1.52
N ARG A 89 10.16 6.52 -1.39
CA ARG A 89 10.35 5.88 -0.08
C ARG A 89 11.35 6.69 0.74
N ILE A 90 10.85 7.32 1.79
CA ILE A 90 11.66 8.17 2.68
C ILE A 90 12.23 7.40 3.88
N SER A 91 11.61 6.30 4.29
CA SER A 91 12.13 5.49 5.40
C SER A 91 11.66 4.04 5.37
N ILE A 92 12.46 3.17 5.96
CA ILE A 92 12.13 1.77 6.26
C ILE A 92 12.54 1.45 7.71
N GLU A 93 11.65 0.81 8.46
CA GLU A 93 11.93 0.32 9.81
C GLU A 93 11.35 -1.08 10.00
N ILE A 94 12.02 -1.92 10.80
CA ILE A 94 11.55 -3.27 11.14
C ILE A 94 11.32 -3.30 12.65
N VAL A 95 10.10 -3.60 13.05
CA VAL A 95 9.68 -3.63 14.46
C VAL A 95 8.94 -4.91 14.77
N ASN A 96 8.83 -5.27 16.06
CA ASN A 96 7.92 -6.32 16.45
C ASN A 96 6.45 -5.87 16.27
N LYS A 97 5.53 -6.83 16.30
CA LYS A 97 4.10 -6.59 16.07
C LYS A 97 3.48 -5.63 17.10
N ASP A 98 3.88 -5.74 18.37
CA ASP A 98 3.32 -4.92 19.45
C ASP A 98 3.72 -3.45 19.27
N SER A 99 4.99 -3.17 18.94
CA SER A 99 5.46 -1.83 18.60
C SER A 99 4.74 -1.26 17.38
N ALA A 100 4.53 -2.06 16.33
CA ALA A 100 3.80 -1.60 15.14
C ALA A 100 2.34 -1.24 15.48
N ALA A 101 1.68 -2.02 16.32
CA ALA A 101 0.31 -1.76 16.78
C ALA A 101 0.22 -0.50 17.65
N ILE A 102 1.27 -0.16 18.41
CA ILE A 102 1.35 1.12 19.15
C ILE A 102 1.53 2.29 18.19
N LEU A 103 2.40 2.16 17.18
CA LEU A 103 2.68 3.23 16.21
C LEU A 103 1.48 3.50 15.28
N TYR A 104 0.76 2.45 14.87
CA TYR A 104 -0.34 2.53 13.90
C TYR A 104 -1.57 1.75 14.37
N PRO A 105 -2.21 2.13 15.48
CA PRO A 105 -3.27 1.33 16.10
C PRO A 105 -4.46 1.09 15.16
N LYS A 106 -4.76 2.04 14.27
CA LYS A 106 -5.85 1.90 13.29
C LYS A 106 -5.54 0.88 12.20
N ALA A 107 -4.26 0.62 11.91
CA ALA A 107 -3.87 -0.34 10.88
C ALA A 107 -4.16 -1.78 11.33
N PHE A 108 -4.16 -2.09 12.63
CA PHE A 108 -4.29 -3.45 13.16
C PHE A 108 -5.71 -3.75 13.67
N ASN A 109 -6.20 -4.95 13.37
CA ASN A 109 -7.43 -5.47 13.95
C ASN A 109 -7.15 -6.30 15.22
N LYS A 110 -8.19 -6.73 15.94
CA LYS A 110 -8.07 -7.51 17.19
C LYS A 110 -7.38 -8.87 17.05
N LEU A 111 -7.34 -9.43 15.84
CA LEU A 111 -6.62 -10.67 15.51
C LEU A 111 -5.17 -10.40 15.09
N GLY A 112 -4.80 -9.12 15.01
CA GLY A 112 -3.51 -8.62 14.58
C GLY A 112 -3.24 -8.86 13.08
N HIS A 113 -4.28 -9.04 12.26
CA HIS A 113 -4.16 -8.73 10.85
C HIS A 113 -4.21 -7.22 10.69
N PHE A 114 -3.54 -6.69 9.67
CA PHE A 114 -3.52 -5.26 9.44
C PHE A 114 -3.91 -4.91 8.01
N ASN A 115 -4.47 -3.71 7.86
CA ASN A 115 -4.55 -3.05 6.58
C ASN A 115 -3.14 -2.77 6.10
N GLN A 116 -2.82 -3.22 4.90
CA GLN A 116 -1.46 -3.13 4.37
C GLN A 116 -1.02 -1.68 4.15
N PHE A 117 -1.96 -0.75 3.97
CA PHE A 117 -1.64 0.65 3.75
C PHE A 117 -2.43 1.58 4.68
N THR A 118 -1.72 2.57 5.23
CA THR A 118 -2.32 3.80 5.78
C THR A 118 -2.08 4.94 4.81
N LEU A 119 -3.15 5.68 4.48
CA LEU A 119 -3.13 6.80 3.55
C LEU A 119 -3.36 8.10 4.31
N LYS A 120 -2.52 9.10 4.05
CA LYS A 120 -2.65 10.46 4.57
C LYS A 120 -3.05 11.40 3.43
N LEU A 121 -4.09 12.19 3.69
CA LEU A 121 -4.58 13.21 2.79
C LEU A 121 -3.97 14.57 3.15
N THR A 122 -4.01 15.53 2.22
CA THR A 122 -3.81 16.96 2.49
C THR A 122 -4.77 17.51 3.53
#